data_AF-A0A165CR56-F1
#
_entry.id   AF-A0A165CR56-F1
#
_cell.length_a   1.000
_cell.length_b   1.000
_cell.length_c   1.000
_cell.angle_alpha   90.00
_cell.angle_beta   90.00
_cell.angle_gamma   90.00
#
_symmetry.space_group_name_H-M   'P 1'
#
loop_
_entity.id
_entity.type
_entity.pdbx_description
1 polymer ?
#
loop_
_entity_poly.entity_id
_entity_poly.type
_entity_poly.pdbx_seq_one_letter_code
_entity_poly.pdbx_strand_id
1 'polypeptide(L)' 'SKGPKVATPDVFDGTRSKAESFLRQLQLYIEARDHEFKTQNDYVTFALSYMKGGTAGAW' A
#
# COMPACT_ATOMS: atom_id res chain seq x y z
N SER A 1 -19.47 -15.92 -2.85
CA SER A 1 -18.09 -16.42 -2.92
C SER A 1 -17.18 -15.42 -2.21
N LYS A 2 -16.13 -15.86 -1.51
CA LYS A 2 -15.04 -14.94 -1.15
C LYS A 2 -14.30 -14.64 -2.46
N GLY A 3 -14.13 -13.36 -2.80
CA GLY A 3 -13.47 -12.94 -4.05
C GLY A 3 -12.03 -13.46 -4.18
N PRO A 4 -11.33 -13.14 -5.28
CA PRO A 4 -9.94 -13.54 -5.46
C PRO A 4 -9.08 -13.09 -4.27
N LYS A 5 -8.16 -13.94 -3.83
CA LYS A 5 -7.16 -13.56 -2.81
C LYS A 5 -6.17 -12.59 -3.44
N VAL A 6 -6.05 -11.39 -2.88
CA VAL A 6 -5.09 -10.38 -3.31
C VAL A 6 -3.94 -10.32 -2.32
N ALA A 7 -2.71 -10.28 -2.83
CA ALA A 7 -1.51 -10.21 -2.02
C ALA A 7 -1.40 -8.84 -1.34
N THR A 8 -0.90 -8.81 -0.09
CA THR A 8 -0.58 -7.56 0.59
C THR A 8 0.66 -6.90 -0.03
N PRO A 9 0.76 -5.55 -0.03
CA PRO A 9 1.96 -4.85 -0.48
C PRO A 9 3.23 -5.24 0.29
N ASP A 10 4.38 -5.06 -0.34
CA ASP A 10 5.67 -5.17 0.35
C ASP A 10 5.95 -3.91 1.20
N VAL A 11 6.83 -4.05 2.19
CA VAL A 11 7.35 -2.90 2.92
C VAL A 11 8.21 -2.03 2.00
N PHE A 12 7.98 -0.72 2.05
CA PHE A 12 8.77 0.28 1.33
C PHE A 12 9.72 1.00 2.29
N ASP A 13 11.02 0.91 2.00
CA ASP A 13 12.10 1.52 2.78
C ASP A 13 12.55 2.89 2.24
N GLY A 14 11.92 3.37 1.17
CA GLY A 14 12.31 4.61 0.49
C GLY A 14 13.25 4.41 -0.70
N THR A 15 13.59 3.16 -1.05
CA THR A 15 14.43 2.86 -2.22
C THR A 15 13.75 3.31 -3.52
N ARG A 16 14.30 4.35 -4.17
CA ARG A 16 13.70 4.98 -5.36
C ARG A 16 13.33 4.02 -6.49
N SER A 17 14.18 3.03 -6.78
CA SER A 17 13.91 2.05 -7.85
C SER A 17 12.72 1.13 -7.57
N LYS A 18 12.28 1.02 -6.30
CA LYS A 18 11.12 0.21 -5.89
C LYS A 18 9.82 1.02 -5.79
N ALA A 19 9.88 2.35 -5.88
CA ALA A 19 8.74 3.22 -5.61
C ALA A 19 7.55 2.93 -6.53
N GLU A 20 7.78 2.76 -7.83
CA GLU A 20 6.71 2.46 -8.78
C GLU A 20 6.05 1.10 -8.52
N SER A 21 6.84 0.09 -8.16
CA SER A 21 6.32 -1.23 -7.81
C SER A 21 5.46 -1.18 -6.55
N PHE A 22 5.93 -0.46 -5.53
CA PHE A 22 5.17 -0.23 -4.29
C PHE A 22 3.83 0.46 -4.56
N LEU A 23 3.81 1.54 -5.36
CA LEU A 23 2.58 2.25 -5.71
C LEU A 23 1.58 1.35 -6.46
N ARG A 24 2.05 0.52 -7.40
CA ARG A 24 1.20 -0.44 -8.12
C ARG A 24 0.62 -1.51 -7.20
N GLN A 25 1.39 -2.00 -6.22
CA GLN A 25 0.90 -2.95 -5.21
C GLN A 25 -0.19 -2.32 -4.32
N LEU A 26 -0.01 -1.07 -3.88
CA LEU A 26 -1.03 -0.34 -3.13
C LEU A 26 -2.32 -0.20 -3.95
N GLN A 27 -2.20 0.24 -5.21
CA GLN A 27 -3.34 0.40 -6.11
C GLN A 27 -4.12 -0.91 -6.28
N LEU A 28 -3.44 -2.01 -6.60
CA LEU A 28 -4.09 -3.32 -6.78
C LEU A 28 -4.80 -3.80 -5.51
N TYR A 29 -4.17 -3.63 -4.35
CA TYR A 29 -4.78 -4.04 -3.09
C TYR A 29 -6.04 -3.24 -2.76
N ILE A 30 -5.97 -1.92 -2.96
CA ILE A 30 -7.06 -0.99 -2.68
C ILE A 30 -8.21 -1.20 -3.66
N GLU A 31 -7.95 -1.33 -4.96
CA GLU A 31 -8.99 -1.58 -5.97
C GLU A 31 -9.74 -2.89 -5.70
N ALA A 32 -9.04 -3.94 -5.27
CA ALA A 32 -9.66 -5.21 -4.93
C ALA A 32 -10.49 -5.19 -3.63
N ARG A 33 -10.30 -4.17 -2.80
CA ARG A 33 -10.92 -4.03 -1.48
C ARG A 33 -11.51 -2.63 -1.28
N ASP A 34 -11.95 -1.99 -2.37
CA ASP A 34 -12.45 -0.61 -2.40
C ASP A 34 -13.53 -0.34 -1.34
N HIS A 35 -14.39 -1.31 -1.09
CA HIS A 35 -15.42 -1.31 -0.07
C HIS A 35 -14.88 -1.22 1.37
N GLU A 36 -13.58 -1.39 1.61
CA GLU A 36 -12.91 -1.22 2.90
C GLU A 36 -12.26 0.18 3.05
N PHE A 37 -12.07 0.94 1.96
CA PHE A 37 -11.41 2.25 1.94
C PHE A 37 -12.42 3.37 1.65
N LYS A 38 -12.98 3.97 2.71
CA LYS A 38 -14.11 4.91 2.63
C LYS A 38 -13.70 6.36 2.45
N THR A 39 -12.51 6.72 2.93
CA THR A 39 -12.03 8.10 2.99
C THR A 39 -10.62 8.18 2.46
N GLN A 40 -10.20 9.33 1.93
CA GLN A 40 -8.83 9.58 1.51
C GLN A 40 -7.80 9.24 2.63
N ASN A 41 -8.17 9.46 3.89
CA ASN A 41 -7.32 9.13 5.04
C ASN A 41 -7.08 7.62 5.16
N ASP A 42 -8.04 6.76 4.79
CA ASP A 42 -7.84 5.31 4.81
C ASP A 42 -6.72 4.90 3.84
N TYR A 43 -6.68 5.51 2.64
CA TYR A 43 -5.63 5.28 1.64
C TYR A 43 -4.26 5.72 2.17
N VAL A 44 -4.19 6.92 2.75
CA VAL A 44 -2.94 7.48 3.30
C VAL A 44 -2.43 6.66 4.48
N THR A 45 -3.29 6.38 5.47
CA THR A 45 -2.91 5.57 6.64
C THR A 45 -2.47 4.18 6.24
N PHE A 46 -3.14 3.55 5.27
CA PHE A 46 -2.73 2.24 4.76
C PHE A 46 -1.36 2.30 4.09
N ALA A 47 -1.11 3.26 3.19
CA ALA A 47 0.19 3.42 2.56
C ALA A 47 1.32 3.63 3.59
N LEU A 48 1.11 4.52 4.58
CA LEU A 48 2.06 4.79 5.66
C LEU A 48 2.34 3.55 6.51
N SER A 49 1.35 2.67 6.71
CA SER A 49 1.54 1.44 7.48
C SER A 49 2.56 0.45 6.86
N TYR A 50 2.89 0.62 5.57
CA TYR A 50 3.91 -0.16 4.85
C TYR A 50 5.21 0.63 4.63
N MET A 51 5.27 1.91 4.97
CA MET A 51 6.50 2.72 4.90
C MET A 51 7.34 2.50 6.16
N LYS A 52 8.39 1.69 6.08
CA LYS A 52 9.22 1.33 7.26
C LYS A 52 10.70 1.21 6.88
N GLY A 53 11.56 1.69 7.78
CA GLY A 53 13.01 1.65 7.58
C GLY A 53 13.49 2.64 6.52
N GLY A 54 14.81 2.66 6.30
CA GLY A 54 15.47 3.56 5.36
C GLY A 54 15.01 5.02 5.50
N THR A 55 14.76 5.68 4.37
CA THR A 55 14.26 7.08 4.35
C THR A 55 12.74 7.16 4.50
N ALA A 56 12.01 6.06 4.27
CA ALA A 56 10.55 6.02 4.38
C ALA A 56 10.05 5.93 5.84
N GLY A 57 10.84 5.37 6.76
CA GLY A 57 10.41 5.17 8.15
C GLY A 57 10.23 6.45 8.98
N ALA A 58 10.58 7.62 8.44
CA ALA A 58 10.36 8.91 9.08
C ALA A 58 8.97 9.52 8.78
N TRP A 59 8.18 8.86 7.94
CA TRP A 59 6.85 9.30 7.48
C TRP A 59 5.72 8.68 8.30
#